data_AF-A0A4S8JTQ8-F1
#
_entry.id   AF-A0A4S8JTQ8-F1
#
_cell.length_a   1.000
_cell.length_b   1.000
_cell.length_c   1.000
_cell.angle_alpha   90.00
_cell.angle_beta   90.00
_cell.angle_gamma   90.00
#
_symmetry.space_group_name_H-M   'P 1'
#
loop_
_entity.id
_entity.type
_entity.pdbx_description
1 polymer ?
#
loop_
_entity_poly.entity_id
_entity_poly.type
_entity_poly.pdbx_seq_one_letter_code
_entity_poly.pdbx_strand_id
1 'polypeptide(L)'
;MTAAEEKANDLKISFKDLSDSAREDIDAIEKAERELLSTEEKLQSAEAEKVHYEGVMHNKVLHDIKEAEAECEKLQEKRQENFRKASIICPECEMEALGGFAASTPEQLSAQLSRLKQRLQHESQRYTESIDDLRALYDKKERKILTKRQTYAALREKLNACQKALDLRWCKFQRNATLLKRQLTWQFNGHLRKKGISGHIKVDYEQKVLSVEVKMPQDASGTTVRDIRGLSGGERSFSTLCFALALHEMTEAPFRAMDEFDVFMDAVSRKMSLETLVDFAVTQGSQWIFITPHDISMVKPGERVRKQQIAAPRG
;
A
#
# COMPACT_ATOMS: atom_id res chain seq x y z
N MET A 1 150.44 28.42 -23.28
CA MET A 1 149.23 28.16 -24.08
C MET A 1 149.33 26.78 -24.72
N THR A 2 148.76 25.77 -24.08
CA THR A 2 148.56 24.44 -24.68
C THR A 2 147.39 23.79 -23.95
N ALA A 3 146.35 23.43 -24.70
CA ALA A 3 145.27 22.43 -24.55
C ALA A 3 144.81 21.87 -23.16
N ALA A 4 145.63 21.94 -22.11
CA ALA A 4 145.34 21.51 -20.76
C ALA A 4 144.39 22.46 -20.02
N GLU A 5 144.41 23.77 -20.29
CA GLU A 5 143.54 24.75 -19.61
C GLU A 5 142.08 24.71 -20.11
N GLU A 6 141.85 24.46 -21.41
CA GLU A 6 140.50 24.29 -21.97
C GLU A 6 139.87 22.95 -21.54
N LYS A 7 140.64 21.85 -21.55
CA LYS A 7 140.18 20.57 -20.99
C LYS A 7 139.92 20.63 -19.49
N ALA A 8 140.71 21.40 -18.74
CA ALA A 8 140.49 21.60 -17.31
C ALA A 8 139.23 22.43 -17.04
N ASN A 9 138.91 23.43 -17.87
CA ASN A 9 137.67 24.21 -17.74
C ASN A 9 136.42 23.41 -18.15
N ASP A 10 136.46 22.63 -19.24
CA ASP A 10 135.34 21.77 -19.65
C ASP A 10 135.07 20.65 -18.63
N LEU A 11 136.14 20.06 -18.06
CA LEU A 11 136.00 19.10 -16.95
C LEU A 11 135.43 19.76 -15.70
N LYS A 12 135.78 21.02 -15.42
CA LYS A 12 135.28 21.76 -14.24
C LYS A 12 133.83 22.19 -14.39
N ILE A 13 133.38 22.52 -15.60
CA ILE A 13 131.98 22.82 -15.92
C ILE A 13 131.15 21.53 -15.87
N SER A 14 131.58 20.44 -16.51
CA SER A 14 130.85 19.17 -16.44
C SER A 14 130.79 18.58 -15.03
N PHE A 15 131.85 18.73 -14.22
CA PHE A 15 131.84 18.30 -12.81
C PHE A 15 130.89 19.16 -11.95
N LYS A 16 130.77 20.45 -12.27
CA LYS A 16 129.85 21.35 -11.59
C LYS A 16 128.39 21.05 -11.97
N ASP A 17 128.11 20.84 -13.24
CA ASP A 17 126.78 20.43 -13.72
C ASP A 17 126.36 19.06 -13.17
N LEU A 18 127.30 18.09 -13.09
CA LEU A 18 127.06 16.80 -12.46
C LEU A 18 126.82 16.92 -10.94
N SER A 19 127.53 17.83 -10.27
CA SER A 19 127.36 18.09 -8.84
C SER A 19 126.05 18.82 -8.52
N ASP A 20 125.60 19.72 -9.39
CA ASP A 20 124.32 20.42 -9.23
C ASP A 20 123.14 19.48 -9.57
N SER A 21 123.24 18.65 -10.62
CA SER A 21 122.25 17.59 -10.92
C SER A 21 122.16 16.54 -9.82
N ALA A 22 123.30 16.08 -9.27
CA ALA A 22 123.30 15.15 -8.16
C ALA A 22 122.70 15.76 -6.88
N ARG A 23 122.84 17.08 -6.67
CA ARG A 23 122.22 17.77 -5.55
C ARG A 23 120.72 17.94 -5.73
N GLU A 24 120.24 18.25 -6.94
CA GLU A 24 118.80 18.27 -7.25
C GLU A 24 118.16 16.89 -7.08
N ASP A 25 118.83 15.82 -7.50
CA ASP A 25 118.36 14.45 -7.30
C ASP A 25 118.32 14.06 -5.82
N ILE A 26 119.33 14.46 -5.02
CA ILE A 26 119.34 14.25 -3.57
C ILE A 26 118.20 15.01 -2.88
N ASP A 27 118.00 16.29 -3.22
CA ASP A 27 116.90 17.10 -2.66
C ASP A 27 115.52 16.54 -3.06
N ALA A 28 115.39 15.99 -4.28
CA ALA A 28 114.17 15.31 -4.74
C ALA A 28 113.92 14.00 -3.98
N ILE A 29 114.98 13.23 -3.68
CA ILE A 29 114.90 12.01 -2.86
C ILE A 29 114.52 12.36 -1.42
N GLU A 30 115.15 13.35 -0.80
CA GLU A 30 114.80 13.79 0.57
C GLU A 30 113.37 14.34 0.67
N LYS A 31 112.87 14.97 -0.39
CA LYS A 31 111.48 15.40 -0.46
C LYS A 31 110.53 14.21 -0.61
N ALA A 32 110.85 13.25 -1.48
CA ALA A 32 110.07 12.03 -1.65
C ALA A 32 110.03 11.19 -0.37
N GLU A 33 111.15 11.06 0.36
CA GLU A 33 111.21 10.35 1.65
C GLU A 33 110.33 11.00 2.71
N ARG A 34 110.33 12.35 2.80
CA ARG A 34 109.43 13.05 3.74
C ARG A 34 107.96 12.91 3.39
N GLU A 35 107.61 12.91 2.10
CA GLU A 35 106.23 12.66 1.65
C GLU A 35 105.82 11.22 1.95
N LEU A 36 106.71 10.24 1.74
CA LEU A 36 106.48 8.81 2.02
C LEU A 36 106.23 8.56 3.51
N LEU A 37 107.07 9.14 4.38
CA LEU A 37 106.89 9.10 5.83
C LEU A 37 105.55 9.74 6.26
N SER A 38 105.18 10.89 5.71
CA SER A 38 103.89 11.52 6.00
C SER A 38 102.70 10.67 5.53
N THR A 39 102.84 9.96 4.41
CA THR A 39 101.79 9.02 3.95
C THR A 39 101.73 7.74 4.78
N GLU A 40 102.85 7.22 5.26
CA GLU A 40 102.89 6.05 6.16
C GLU A 40 102.27 6.38 7.52
N GLU A 41 102.55 7.55 8.10
CA GLU A 41 101.91 7.97 9.35
C GLU A 41 100.39 8.11 9.21
N LYS A 42 99.91 8.67 8.10
CA LYS A 42 98.46 8.77 7.80
C LYS A 42 97.83 7.40 7.55
N LEU A 43 98.56 6.49 6.93
CA LEU A 43 98.10 5.12 6.71
C LEU A 43 97.94 4.39 8.05
N GLN A 44 98.94 4.49 8.94
CA GLN A 44 98.90 3.89 10.27
C GLN A 44 97.79 4.48 11.14
N SER A 45 97.56 5.81 11.08
CA SER A 45 96.44 6.42 11.81
C SER A 45 95.08 5.95 11.27
N ALA A 46 94.93 5.85 9.95
CA ALA A 46 93.69 5.37 9.33
C ALA A 46 93.43 3.87 9.61
N GLU A 47 94.48 3.03 9.64
CA GLU A 47 94.37 1.62 10.03
C GLU A 47 93.97 1.48 11.50
N ALA A 48 94.52 2.30 12.40
CA ALA A 48 94.13 2.30 13.81
C ALA A 48 92.66 2.72 14.00
N GLU A 49 92.19 3.74 13.26
CA GLU A 49 90.77 4.14 13.27
C GLU A 49 89.86 3.03 12.75
N LYS A 50 90.24 2.36 11.65
CA LYS A 50 89.49 1.22 11.10
C LYS A 50 89.33 0.12 12.14
N VAL A 51 90.42 -0.30 12.80
CA VAL A 51 90.40 -1.34 13.83
C VAL A 51 89.54 -0.92 15.03
N HIS A 52 89.61 0.36 15.43
CA HIS A 52 88.75 0.90 16.49
C HIS A 52 87.26 0.78 16.15
N TYR A 53 86.85 1.24 14.96
CA TYR A 53 85.45 1.18 14.53
C TYR A 53 84.96 -0.25 14.28
N GLU A 54 85.79 -1.14 13.75
CA GLU A 54 85.48 -2.57 13.61
C GLU A 54 85.25 -3.23 14.99
N GLY A 55 86.08 -2.90 15.97
CA GLY A 55 85.90 -3.35 17.36
C GLY A 55 84.62 -2.85 18.01
N VAL A 56 84.25 -1.58 17.79
CA VAL A 56 82.98 -1.00 18.28
C VAL A 56 81.77 -1.65 17.61
N MET A 57 81.84 -1.86 16.29
CA MET A 57 80.79 -2.54 15.54
C MET A 57 80.56 -3.97 16.03
N HIS A 58 81.64 -4.72 16.28
CA HIS A 58 81.54 -6.11 16.71
C HIS A 58 81.06 -6.26 18.17
N ASN A 59 81.61 -5.46 19.09
CA ASN A 59 81.38 -5.67 20.52
C ASN A 59 80.10 -5.02 21.06
N LYS A 60 79.60 -3.96 20.43
CA LYS A 60 78.42 -3.23 20.91
C LYS A 60 77.27 -3.30 19.91
N VAL A 61 77.51 -2.81 18.70
CA VAL A 61 76.43 -2.56 17.72
C VAL A 61 75.81 -3.86 17.19
N LEU A 62 76.63 -4.87 16.87
CA LEU A 62 76.13 -6.13 16.33
C LEU A 62 75.30 -6.94 17.32
N HIS A 63 75.57 -6.83 18.62
CA HIS A 63 74.79 -7.51 19.64
C HIS A 63 73.42 -6.85 19.79
N ASP A 64 73.38 -5.52 19.95
CA ASP A 64 72.15 -4.74 20.08
C ASP A 64 71.24 -4.89 18.85
N ILE A 65 71.83 -4.93 17.64
CA ILE A 65 71.08 -5.19 16.39
C ILE A 65 70.43 -6.58 16.44
N LYS A 66 71.19 -7.63 16.79
CA LYS A 66 70.65 -8.99 16.85
C LYS A 66 69.57 -9.15 17.90
N GLU A 67 69.69 -8.50 19.05
CA GLU A 67 68.65 -8.51 20.08
C GLU A 67 67.38 -7.80 19.59
N ALA A 68 67.53 -6.62 18.97
CA ALA A 68 66.40 -5.89 18.38
C ALA A 68 65.73 -6.67 17.24
N GLU A 69 66.50 -7.33 16.38
CA GLU A 69 65.99 -8.21 15.31
C GLU A 69 65.17 -9.38 15.91
N ALA A 70 65.69 -10.04 16.94
CA ALA A 70 64.98 -11.13 17.62
C ALA A 70 63.70 -10.67 18.34
N GLU A 71 63.69 -9.45 18.90
CA GLU A 71 62.47 -8.86 19.47
C GLU A 71 61.46 -8.50 18.38
N CYS A 72 61.90 -7.94 17.26
CA CYS A 72 61.07 -7.66 16.10
C CYS A 72 60.40 -8.93 15.55
N GLU A 73 61.16 -10.02 15.41
CA GLU A 73 60.62 -11.32 14.97
C GLU A 73 59.53 -11.83 15.94
N LYS A 74 59.80 -11.82 17.25
CA LYS A 74 58.81 -12.22 18.27
C LYS A 74 57.55 -11.36 18.23
N LEU A 75 57.69 -10.05 18.04
CA LEU A 75 56.55 -9.13 17.93
C LEU A 75 55.77 -9.37 16.63
N GLN A 76 56.45 -9.71 15.54
CA GLN A 76 55.84 -10.02 14.26
C GLN A 76 55.04 -11.32 14.31
N GLU A 77 55.56 -12.36 14.98
CA GLU A 77 54.83 -13.60 15.24
C GLU A 77 53.58 -13.36 16.08
N LYS A 78 53.70 -12.61 17.19
CA LYS A 78 52.54 -12.23 18.03
C LYS A 78 51.50 -11.45 17.23
N ARG A 79 51.93 -10.54 16.36
CA ARG A 79 51.03 -9.78 15.48
C ARG A 79 50.28 -10.72 14.54
N GLN A 80 50.96 -11.65 13.89
CA GLN A 80 50.33 -12.62 12.99
C GLN A 80 49.34 -13.52 13.73
N GLU A 81 49.69 -14.01 14.91
CA GLU A 81 48.80 -14.85 15.72
C GLU A 81 47.55 -14.08 16.16
N ASN A 82 47.71 -12.86 16.67
CA ASN A 82 46.59 -12.02 17.08
C ASN A 82 45.70 -11.63 15.90
N PHE A 83 46.29 -11.37 14.72
CA PHE A 83 45.55 -11.11 13.50
C PHE A 83 44.71 -12.32 13.08
N ARG A 84 45.29 -13.53 13.11
CA ARG A 84 44.55 -14.77 12.83
C ARG A 84 43.37 -14.95 13.77
N LYS A 85 43.57 -14.73 15.08
CA LYS A 85 42.49 -14.82 16.09
C LYS A 85 41.39 -13.78 15.83
N ALA A 86 41.76 -12.53 15.50
CA ALA A 86 40.81 -11.47 15.22
C ALA A 86 39.99 -11.74 13.94
N SER A 87 40.64 -12.23 12.88
CA SER A 87 40.01 -12.51 11.59
C SER A 87 38.91 -13.58 11.65
N ILE A 88 38.95 -14.49 12.63
CA ILE A 88 37.89 -15.49 12.86
C ILE A 88 36.59 -14.80 13.32
N ILE A 89 36.69 -13.70 14.06
CA ILE A 89 35.56 -12.99 14.65
C ILE A 89 35.01 -11.95 13.67
N CYS A 90 35.89 -11.21 13.00
CA CYS A 90 35.52 -10.17 12.04
C CYS A 90 36.55 -10.12 10.90
N PRO A 91 36.13 -10.33 9.64
CA PRO A 91 36.99 -10.18 8.47
C PRO A 91 37.53 -8.75 8.32
N GLU A 92 38.73 -8.60 7.76
CA GLU A 92 39.39 -7.30 7.58
C GLU A 92 38.54 -6.33 6.73
N CYS A 93 37.84 -6.83 5.71
CA CYS A 93 36.96 -6.03 4.87
C CYS A 93 35.79 -5.39 5.64
N GLU A 94 35.26 -6.06 6.66
CA GLU A 94 34.19 -5.51 7.51
C GLU A 94 34.74 -4.42 8.45
N MET A 95 35.98 -4.58 8.91
CA MET A 95 36.65 -3.58 9.75
C MET A 95 37.01 -2.30 8.99
N GLU A 96 37.52 -2.45 7.76
CA GLU A 96 37.81 -1.32 6.87
C GLU A 96 36.54 -0.55 6.50
N ALA A 97 35.42 -1.25 6.25
CA ALA A 97 34.14 -0.64 5.94
C ALA A 97 33.54 0.18 7.10
N LEU A 98 33.83 -0.21 8.35
CA LEU A 98 33.36 0.52 9.54
C LEU A 98 34.10 1.86 9.75
N GLY A 99 35.35 1.97 9.28
CA GLY A 99 36.14 3.20 9.29
C GLY A 99 36.48 3.75 10.69
N GLY A 100 37.51 4.60 10.79
CA GLY A 100 37.77 5.40 12.01
C GLY A 100 38.51 4.69 13.16
N PHE A 101 38.78 3.39 13.08
CA PHE A 101 39.47 2.63 14.14
C PHE A 101 40.98 2.46 13.93
N ALA A 102 41.51 2.77 12.74
CA ALA A 102 42.93 2.61 12.40
C ALA A 102 43.89 3.48 13.25
N ALA A 103 43.39 4.58 13.82
CA ALA A 103 44.17 5.51 14.66
C ALA A 103 43.90 5.36 16.17
N SER A 104 43.03 4.44 16.56
CA SER A 104 42.61 4.29 17.96
C SER A 104 43.58 3.38 18.73
N THR A 105 43.96 3.76 19.95
CA THR A 105 44.80 2.90 20.79
C THR A 105 43.99 1.76 21.44
N PRO A 106 44.61 0.65 21.83
CA PRO A 106 43.93 -0.45 22.52
C PRO A 106 43.18 -0.01 23.78
N GLU A 107 43.70 0.98 24.50
CA GLU A 107 43.09 1.56 25.70
C GLU A 107 41.83 2.35 25.36
N GLN A 108 41.82 3.07 24.23
CA GLN A 108 40.65 3.81 23.78
C GLN A 108 39.53 2.86 23.33
N LEU A 109 39.87 1.80 22.59
CA LEU A 109 38.92 0.77 22.15
C LEU A 109 38.32 0.02 23.34
N SER A 110 39.15 -0.37 24.31
CA SER A 110 38.66 -1.04 25.52
C SER A 110 37.78 -0.13 26.38
N ALA A 111 38.08 1.17 26.47
CA ALA A 111 37.23 2.16 27.15
C ALA A 111 35.89 2.39 26.42
N GLN A 112 35.87 2.38 25.09
CA GLN A 112 34.61 2.44 24.33
C GLN A 112 33.77 1.18 24.51
N LEU A 113 34.41 0.01 24.47
CA LEU A 113 33.75 -1.28 24.65
C LEU A 113 33.17 -1.43 26.07
N SER A 114 33.87 -0.94 27.09
CA SER A 114 33.35 -0.94 28.47
C SER A 114 32.15 -0.01 28.63
N ARG A 115 32.17 1.19 28.02
CA ARG A 115 31.02 2.10 27.99
C ARG A 115 29.82 1.47 27.28
N LEU A 116 30.04 0.82 26.13
CA LEU A 116 28.98 0.12 25.40
C LEU A 116 28.39 -1.03 26.20
N LYS A 117 29.23 -1.84 26.87
CA LYS A 117 28.77 -2.91 27.75
C LYS A 117 27.96 -2.40 28.94
N GLN A 118 28.41 -1.33 29.61
CA GLN A 118 27.66 -0.71 30.70
C GLN A 118 26.31 -0.18 30.24
N ARG A 119 26.26 0.47 29.06
CA ARG A 119 25.01 0.95 28.47
C ARG A 119 24.06 -0.21 28.16
N LEU A 120 24.56 -1.28 27.56
CA LEU A 120 23.78 -2.48 27.29
C LEU A 120 23.20 -3.08 28.58
N GLN A 121 24.00 -3.19 29.64
CA GLN A 121 23.54 -3.70 30.93
C GLN A 121 22.46 -2.81 31.55
N HIS A 122 22.66 -1.49 31.57
CA HIS A 122 21.69 -0.55 32.10
C HIS A 122 20.35 -0.61 31.34
N GLU A 123 20.39 -0.69 30.01
CA GLU A 123 19.17 -0.83 29.19
C GLU A 123 18.51 -2.20 29.39
N SER A 124 19.27 -3.28 29.53
CA SER A 124 18.73 -4.62 29.80
C SER A 124 18.08 -4.77 31.17
N GLN A 125 18.50 -3.96 32.16
CA GLN A 125 17.82 -3.88 33.46
C GLN A 125 16.54 -3.06 33.39
N ARG A 126 16.50 -2.07 32.49
CA ARG A 126 15.35 -1.18 32.31
C ARG A 126 14.21 -1.84 31.54
N TYR A 127 14.53 -2.72 30.60
CA TYR A 127 13.56 -3.46 29.79
C TYR A 127 13.80 -4.96 29.95
N THR A 128 12.81 -5.68 30.49
CA THR A 128 12.89 -7.12 30.77
C THR A 128 12.88 -7.99 29.51
N GLU A 129 12.40 -7.44 28.39
CA GLU A 129 12.29 -8.16 27.10
C GLU A 129 13.59 -8.06 26.30
N SER A 130 14.05 -9.17 25.74
CA SER A 130 15.22 -9.18 24.86
C SER A 130 14.93 -8.36 23.60
N ILE A 131 15.98 -7.78 22.98
CA ILE A 131 15.87 -7.09 21.68
C ILE A 131 15.24 -8.02 20.64
N ASP A 132 15.55 -9.31 20.69
CA ASP A 132 14.98 -10.30 19.76
C ASP A 132 13.51 -10.59 20.04
N ASP A 133 13.07 -10.56 21.31
CA ASP A 133 11.66 -10.67 21.67
C ASP A 133 10.86 -9.46 21.19
N LEU A 134 11.44 -8.26 21.33
CA LEU A 134 10.85 -7.01 20.83
C LEU A 134 10.71 -7.01 19.30
N ARG A 135 11.72 -7.50 18.57
CA ARG A 135 11.65 -7.70 17.12
C ARG A 135 10.55 -8.70 16.74
N ALA A 136 10.49 -9.85 17.40
CA ALA A 136 9.46 -10.85 17.16
C ALA A 136 8.05 -10.30 17.44
N LEU A 137 7.90 -9.47 18.48
CA LEU A 137 6.65 -8.82 18.83
C LEU A 137 6.25 -7.75 17.81
N TYR A 138 7.21 -6.96 17.33
CA TYR A 138 7.03 -6.00 16.25
C TYR A 138 6.51 -6.71 14.99
N ASP A 139 7.22 -7.73 14.51
CA ASP A 139 6.84 -8.50 13.32
C ASP A 139 5.43 -9.11 13.47
N LYS A 140 5.12 -9.65 14.65
CA LYS A 140 3.80 -10.22 14.95
C LYS A 140 2.70 -9.17 14.91
N LYS A 141 2.96 -7.95 15.41
CA LYS A 141 2.01 -6.83 15.37
C LYS A 141 1.86 -6.30 13.94
N GLU A 142 2.94 -6.19 13.19
CA GLU A 142 2.94 -5.76 11.79
C GLU A 142 2.09 -6.71 10.94
N ARG A 143 2.29 -8.03 11.04
CA ARG A 143 1.46 -9.03 10.36
C ARG A 143 -0.02 -8.93 10.73
N LYS A 144 -0.33 -8.69 12.01
CA LYS A 144 -1.72 -8.48 12.47
C LYS A 144 -2.34 -7.22 11.86
N ILE A 145 -1.58 -6.13 11.77
CA ILE A 145 -2.04 -4.87 11.17
C ILE A 145 -2.29 -5.09 9.67
N LEU A 146 -1.37 -5.75 8.96
CA LEU A 146 -1.51 -6.06 7.55
C LEU A 146 -2.78 -6.89 7.28
N THR A 147 -2.98 -7.97 8.06
CA THR A 147 -4.16 -8.83 7.95
C THR A 147 -5.44 -8.04 8.18
N LYS A 148 -5.49 -7.22 9.24
CA LYS A 148 -6.67 -6.37 9.52
C LYS A 148 -6.93 -5.39 8.37
N ARG A 149 -5.90 -4.74 7.82
CA ARG A 149 -6.04 -3.81 6.70
C ARG A 149 -6.64 -4.50 5.47
N GLN A 150 -6.16 -5.70 5.14
CA GLN A 150 -6.71 -6.50 4.04
C GLN A 150 -8.19 -6.86 4.29
N THR A 151 -8.53 -7.30 5.50
CA THR A 151 -9.93 -7.60 5.87
C THR A 151 -10.81 -6.35 5.76
N TYR A 152 -10.36 -5.19 6.23
CA TYR A 152 -11.10 -3.94 6.11
C TYR A 152 -11.31 -3.52 4.65
N ALA A 153 -10.30 -3.70 3.79
CA ALA A 153 -10.42 -3.43 2.36
C ALA A 153 -11.50 -4.34 1.72
N ALA A 154 -11.45 -5.65 1.98
CA ALA A 154 -12.43 -6.60 1.47
C ALA A 154 -13.86 -6.33 1.99
N LEU A 155 -14.01 -5.95 3.26
CA LEU A 155 -15.32 -5.57 3.82
C LEU A 155 -15.84 -4.28 3.18
N ARG A 156 -14.97 -3.30 2.94
CA ARG A 156 -15.33 -2.04 2.28
C ARG A 156 -15.79 -2.26 0.85
N GLU A 157 -15.15 -3.16 0.10
CA GLU A 157 -15.59 -3.55 -1.24
C GLU A 157 -16.99 -4.19 -1.21
N LYS A 158 -17.24 -5.13 -0.29
CA LYS A 158 -18.56 -5.75 -0.11
C LYS A 158 -19.63 -4.72 0.27
N LEU A 159 -19.31 -3.79 1.18
CA LEU A 159 -20.22 -2.71 1.57
C LEU A 159 -20.58 -1.84 0.37
N ASN A 160 -19.59 -1.44 -0.43
CA ASN A 160 -19.81 -0.65 -1.64
C ASN A 160 -20.67 -1.39 -2.66
N ALA A 161 -20.47 -2.70 -2.83
CA ALA A 161 -21.30 -3.52 -3.71
C ALA A 161 -22.75 -3.61 -3.20
N CYS A 162 -22.96 -3.79 -1.90
CA CYS A 162 -24.28 -3.79 -1.28
C CYS A 162 -24.98 -2.44 -1.44
N GLN A 163 -24.28 -1.33 -1.24
CA GLN A 163 -24.83 0.02 -1.41
C GLN A 163 -25.27 0.25 -2.85
N LYS A 164 -24.41 -0.07 -3.84
CA LYS A 164 -24.77 0.03 -5.25
C LYS A 164 -25.99 -0.83 -5.60
N ALA A 165 -26.06 -2.05 -5.08
CA ALA A 165 -27.20 -2.94 -5.30
C ALA A 165 -28.50 -2.37 -4.68
N LEU A 166 -28.40 -1.75 -3.50
CA LEU A 166 -29.53 -1.09 -2.85
C LEU A 166 -30.01 0.10 -3.68
N ASP A 167 -29.10 0.96 -4.12
CA ASP A 167 -29.41 2.14 -4.92
C ASP A 167 -30.11 1.75 -6.24
N LEU A 168 -29.58 0.73 -6.93
CA LEU A 168 -30.19 0.20 -8.15
C LEU A 168 -31.61 -0.36 -7.91
N ARG A 169 -31.81 -1.11 -6.83
CA ARG A 169 -33.13 -1.63 -6.46
C ARG A 169 -34.09 -0.50 -6.11
N TRP A 170 -33.61 0.53 -5.42
CA TRP A 170 -34.40 1.69 -5.03
C TRP A 170 -34.85 2.49 -6.26
N CYS A 171 -33.94 2.78 -7.19
CA CYS A 171 -34.27 3.42 -8.47
C CYS A 171 -35.29 2.58 -9.28
N LYS A 172 -35.11 1.25 -9.33
CA LYS A 172 -36.07 0.36 -10.01
C LYS A 172 -37.44 0.40 -9.32
N PHE A 173 -37.49 0.38 -7.99
CA PHE A 173 -38.72 0.50 -7.23
C PHE A 173 -39.44 1.81 -7.52
N GLN A 174 -38.74 2.96 -7.43
CA GLN A 174 -39.32 4.27 -7.70
C GLN A 174 -39.87 4.38 -9.13
N ARG A 175 -39.12 3.86 -10.12
CA ARG A 175 -39.57 3.82 -11.51
C ARG A 175 -40.83 2.98 -11.65
N ASN A 176 -40.84 1.77 -11.10
CA ASN A 176 -41.98 0.87 -11.16
C ASN A 176 -43.20 1.46 -10.44
N ALA A 177 -43.02 2.03 -9.25
CA ALA A 177 -44.08 2.71 -8.50
C ALA A 177 -44.74 3.84 -9.31
N THR A 178 -43.91 4.65 -9.99
CA THR A 178 -44.40 5.73 -10.86
C THR A 178 -45.16 5.18 -12.08
N LEU A 179 -44.65 4.13 -12.72
CA LEU A 179 -45.31 3.48 -13.85
C LEU A 179 -46.64 2.85 -13.44
N LEU A 180 -46.67 2.12 -12.32
CA LEU A 180 -47.88 1.50 -11.78
C LEU A 180 -48.92 2.55 -11.42
N LYS A 181 -48.54 3.68 -10.79
CA LYS A 181 -49.46 4.79 -10.51
C LYS A 181 -50.10 5.33 -11.80
N ARG A 182 -49.30 5.51 -12.86
CA ARG A 182 -49.79 5.98 -14.17
C ARG A 182 -50.73 4.96 -14.82
N GLN A 183 -50.34 3.69 -14.83
CA GLN A 183 -51.16 2.60 -15.37
C GLN A 183 -52.49 2.48 -14.63
N LEU A 184 -52.46 2.50 -13.29
CA LEU A 184 -53.65 2.46 -12.44
C LEU A 184 -54.59 3.63 -12.75
N THR A 185 -54.05 4.84 -12.88
CA THR A 185 -54.85 6.02 -13.23
C THR A 185 -55.43 5.91 -14.64
N TRP A 186 -54.68 5.37 -15.60
CA TRP A 186 -55.13 5.19 -16.97
C TRP A 186 -56.27 4.17 -17.08
N GLN A 187 -56.11 3.00 -16.46
CA GLN A 187 -57.15 1.95 -16.45
C GLN A 187 -58.40 2.39 -15.70
N PHE A 188 -58.22 3.06 -14.56
CA PHE A 188 -59.34 3.65 -13.82
C PHE A 188 -60.18 4.60 -14.67
N ASN A 189 -59.52 5.52 -15.40
CA ASN A 189 -60.22 6.40 -16.34
C ASN A 189 -60.79 5.67 -17.56
N GLY A 190 -60.19 4.55 -17.98
CA GLY A 190 -60.75 3.65 -18.99
C GLY A 190 -62.16 3.19 -18.62
N HIS A 191 -62.35 2.71 -17.40
CA HIS A 191 -63.66 2.26 -16.91
C HIS A 191 -64.61 3.44 -16.61
N LEU A 192 -64.12 4.52 -15.99
CA LEU A 192 -64.95 5.70 -15.67
C LEU A 192 -65.53 6.39 -16.92
N ARG A 193 -64.80 6.39 -18.05
CA ARG A 193 -65.27 6.96 -19.32
C ARG A 193 -66.58 6.36 -19.81
N LYS A 194 -66.93 5.13 -19.44
CA LYS A 194 -68.22 4.52 -19.78
C LYS A 194 -69.42 5.32 -19.25
N LYS A 195 -69.25 6.11 -18.18
CA LYS A 195 -70.26 7.03 -17.62
C LYS A 195 -69.93 8.51 -17.85
N GLY A 196 -68.93 8.83 -18.67
CA GLY A 196 -68.46 10.21 -18.87
C GLY A 196 -67.80 10.83 -17.63
N ILE A 197 -67.35 10.01 -16.69
CA ILE A 197 -66.69 10.45 -15.46
C ILE A 197 -65.17 10.44 -15.69
N SER A 198 -64.44 11.33 -15.00
CA SER A 198 -62.97 11.31 -14.96
C SER A 198 -62.49 11.25 -13.53
N GLY A 199 -61.31 10.68 -13.30
CA GLY A 199 -60.76 10.54 -11.96
C GLY A 199 -59.24 10.61 -11.93
N HIS A 200 -58.70 10.86 -10.75
CA HIS A 200 -57.28 10.97 -10.50
C HIS A 200 -56.91 10.18 -9.25
N ILE A 201 -55.81 9.44 -9.32
CA ILE A 201 -55.34 8.59 -8.23
C ILE A 201 -54.00 9.12 -7.73
N LYS A 202 -53.96 9.54 -6.47
CA LYS A 202 -52.75 9.98 -5.78
C LYS A 202 -52.35 8.91 -4.79
N VAL A 203 -51.21 8.28 -5.06
CA VAL A 203 -50.53 7.37 -4.14
C VAL A 203 -49.38 8.13 -3.50
N ASP A 204 -49.42 8.28 -2.19
CA ASP A 204 -48.33 8.78 -1.35
C ASP A 204 -47.71 7.60 -0.60
N TYR A 205 -46.48 7.24 -0.98
CA TYR A 205 -45.76 6.13 -0.38
C TYR A 205 -45.11 6.48 0.96
N GLU A 206 -44.84 7.77 1.22
CA GLU A 206 -44.22 8.22 2.48
C GLU A 206 -45.25 8.20 3.60
N GLN A 207 -46.42 8.80 3.34
CA GLN A 207 -47.54 8.83 4.27
C GLN A 207 -48.36 7.53 4.26
N LYS A 208 -48.11 6.63 3.29
CA LYS A 208 -48.86 5.39 3.06
C LYS A 208 -50.35 5.66 2.85
N VAL A 209 -50.66 6.73 2.12
CA VAL A 209 -52.04 7.17 1.84
C VAL A 209 -52.34 7.02 0.35
N LEU A 210 -53.51 6.46 0.06
CA LEU A 210 -54.11 6.44 -1.26
C LEU A 210 -55.32 7.38 -1.23
N SER A 211 -55.31 8.42 -2.06
CA SER A 211 -56.48 9.25 -2.32
C SER A 211 -56.95 9.10 -3.75
N VAL A 212 -58.27 9.01 -3.90
CA VAL A 212 -58.94 8.87 -5.18
C VAL A 212 -59.89 10.04 -5.31
N GLU A 213 -59.71 10.78 -6.40
CA GLU A 213 -60.39 12.02 -6.71
C GLU A 213 -61.24 11.80 -7.96
N VAL A 214 -62.51 12.19 -7.92
CA VAL A 214 -63.44 11.97 -9.05
C VAL A 214 -64.07 13.30 -9.46
N LYS A 215 -64.18 13.52 -10.78
CA LYS A 215 -64.80 14.68 -11.41
C LYS A 215 -65.97 14.23 -12.26
N MET A 216 -67.15 14.76 -11.92
CA MET A 216 -68.42 14.42 -12.55
C MET A 216 -68.73 15.34 -13.74
N PRO A 217 -69.43 14.84 -14.78
CA PRO A 217 -69.80 15.64 -15.95
C PRO A 217 -70.80 16.77 -15.64
N GLN A 218 -71.61 16.62 -14.59
CA GLN A 218 -72.56 17.65 -14.12
C GLN A 218 -71.90 18.87 -13.46
N ASP A 219 -70.62 18.76 -13.09
CA ASP A 219 -69.83 19.86 -12.52
C ASP A 219 -69.15 20.66 -13.66
N ALA A 220 -69.96 21.29 -14.51
CA ALA A 220 -69.55 21.99 -15.74
C ALA A 220 -68.62 23.21 -15.52
N SER A 221 -68.43 23.67 -14.27
CA SER A 221 -67.51 24.77 -13.94
C SER A 221 -66.05 24.32 -13.67
N GLY A 222 -65.76 23.02 -13.77
CA GLY A 222 -64.40 22.51 -13.88
C GLY A 222 -63.61 22.34 -12.57
N THR A 223 -64.11 22.84 -11.43
CA THR A 223 -63.32 23.02 -10.19
C THR A 223 -63.60 22.02 -9.07
N THR A 224 -64.73 21.32 -9.05
CA THR A 224 -65.10 20.43 -7.93
C THR A 224 -64.58 19.01 -8.12
N VAL A 225 -63.30 18.80 -7.79
CA VAL A 225 -62.76 17.47 -7.54
C VAL A 225 -63.26 17.01 -6.17
N ARG A 226 -64.04 15.92 -6.12
CA ARG A 226 -64.58 15.39 -4.86
C ARG A 226 -63.79 14.16 -4.43
N ASP A 227 -63.42 14.09 -3.15
CA ASP A 227 -63.01 12.84 -2.52
C ASP A 227 -64.20 11.86 -2.59
N ILE A 228 -63.93 10.55 -2.69
CA ILE A 228 -64.96 9.49 -2.79
C ILE A 228 -66.02 9.62 -1.68
N ARG A 229 -65.64 10.16 -0.52
CA ARG A 229 -66.52 10.40 0.65
C ARG A 229 -67.65 11.39 0.38
N GLY A 230 -67.49 12.30 -0.58
CA GLY A 230 -68.46 13.34 -0.93
C GLY A 230 -69.38 12.99 -2.12
N LEU A 231 -69.30 11.74 -2.61
CA LEU A 231 -70.12 11.25 -3.73
C LEU A 231 -71.44 10.66 -3.24
N SER A 232 -72.45 10.63 -4.11
CA SER A 232 -73.68 9.88 -3.82
C SER A 232 -73.38 8.38 -3.65
N GLY A 233 -74.23 7.63 -2.93
CA GLY A 233 -74.00 6.20 -2.66
C GLY A 233 -73.75 5.37 -3.93
N GLY A 234 -74.51 5.63 -4.99
CA GLY A 234 -74.34 4.95 -6.29
C GLY A 234 -73.06 5.33 -7.02
N GLU A 235 -72.68 6.62 -7.02
CA GLU A 235 -71.44 7.11 -7.65
C GLU A 235 -70.19 6.61 -6.91
N ARG A 236 -70.24 6.57 -5.57
CA ARG A 236 -69.18 6.01 -4.72
C ARG A 236 -68.96 4.54 -5.03
N SER A 237 -70.04 3.77 -5.11
CA SER A 237 -69.98 2.33 -5.37
C SER A 237 -69.45 2.04 -6.77
N PHE A 238 -69.92 2.78 -7.78
CA PHE A 238 -69.42 2.64 -9.14
C PHE A 238 -67.94 3.03 -9.27
N SER A 239 -67.52 4.13 -8.64
CA SER A 239 -66.11 4.55 -8.64
C SER A 239 -65.22 3.54 -7.94
N THR A 240 -65.69 2.94 -6.83
CA THR A 240 -64.99 1.87 -6.12
C THR A 240 -64.84 0.62 -7.01
N LEU A 241 -65.89 0.26 -7.75
CA LEU A 241 -65.84 -0.86 -8.68
C LEU A 241 -64.86 -0.63 -9.83
N CYS A 242 -64.87 0.55 -10.42
CA CYS A 242 -63.91 0.94 -11.47
C CYS A 242 -62.47 0.90 -10.96
N PHE A 243 -62.25 1.30 -9.71
CA PHE A 243 -60.94 1.22 -9.06
C PHE A 243 -60.51 -0.24 -8.85
N ALA A 244 -61.41 -1.11 -8.37
CA ALA A 244 -61.14 -2.53 -8.21
C ALA A 244 -60.82 -3.22 -9.55
N LEU A 245 -61.57 -2.92 -10.61
CA LEU A 245 -61.33 -3.41 -11.96
C LEU A 245 -59.94 -3.02 -12.48
N ALA A 246 -59.56 -1.75 -12.32
CA ALA A 246 -58.22 -1.28 -12.70
C ALA A 246 -57.10 -2.02 -11.96
N LEU A 247 -57.28 -2.35 -10.67
CA LEU A 247 -56.33 -3.17 -9.92
C LEU A 247 -56.30 -4.62 -10.41
N HIS A 248 -57.44 -5.18 -10.76
CA HIS A 248 -57.53 -6.56 -11.28
C HIS A 248 -56.91 -6.72 -12.66
N GLU A 249 -56.91 -5.69 -13.50
CA GLU A 249 -56.18 -5.68 -14.77
C GLU A 249 -54.65 -5.66 -14.57
N MET A 250 -54.19 -5.04 -13.48
CA MET A 250 -52.77 -4.93 -13.15
C MET A 250 -52.23 -6.15 -12.39
N THR A 251 -53.11 -7.03 -11.92
CA THR A 251 -52.75 -8.20 -11.11
C THR A 251 -53.11 -9.47 -11.87
N GLU A 252 -52.15 -10.36 -12.05
CA GLU A 252 -52.41 -11.67 -12.66
C GLU A 252 -52.92 -12.65 -11.60
N ALA A 253 -54.09 -13.26 -11.84
CA ALA A 253 -54.64 -14.29 -10.97
C ALA A 253 -55.40 -15.34 -11.80
N PRO A 254 -55.29 -16.64 -11.45
CA PRO A 254 -55.96 -17.73 -12.17
C PRO A 254 -57.49 -17.68 -12.01
N PHE A 255 -57.96 -17.27 -10.83
CA PHE A 255 -59.38 -17.01 -10.57
C PHE A 255 -59.54 -15.78 -9.67
N ARG A 256 -60.70 -15.11 -9.76
CA ARG A 256 -61.07 -13.97 -8.93
C ARG A 256 -62.52 -14.13 -8.45
N ALA A 257 -62.79 -13.69 -7.22
CA ALA A 257 -64.12 -13.67 -6.65
C ALA A 257 -64.44 -12.26 -6.14
N MET A 258 -65.65 -11.79 -6.42
CA MET A 258 -66.21 -10.55 -5.88
C MET A 258 -67.51 -10.87 -5.16
N ASP A 259 -67.60 -10.47 -3.91
CA ASP A 259 -68.77 -10.62 -3.06
C ASP A 259 -69.39 -9.25 -2.77
N GLU A 260 -70.72 -9.20 -2.74
CA GLU A 260 -71.51 -8.01 -2.39
C GLU A 260 -71.14 -6.71 -3.15
N PHE A 261 -70.63 -6.84 -4.38
CA PHE A 261 -70.09 -5.70 -5.14
C PHE A 261 -71.15 -4.64 -5.52
N ASP A 262 -72.44 -4.95 -5.44
CA ASP A 262 -73.55 -4.12 -5.90
C ASP A 262 -74.51 -3.62 -4.80
N VAL A 263 -74.19 -3.85 -3.52
CA VAL A 263 -75.13 -3.61 -2.39
C VAL A 263 -75.58 -2.16 -2.27
N PHE A 264 -74.70 -1.21 -2.55
CA PHE A 264 -74.99 0.23 -2.44
C PHE A 264 -75.32 0.88 -3.79
N MET A 265 -75.60 0.07 -4.82
CA MET A 265 -75.91 0.53 -6.16
C MET A 265 -77.43 0.55 -6.41
N ASP A 266 -77.90 1.61 -7.08
CA ASP A 266 -79.25 1.68 -7.61
C ASP A 266 -79.44 0.70 -8.78
N ALA A 267 -80.69 0.42 -9.15
CA ALA A 267 -81.00 -0.58 -10.18
C ALA A 267 -80.32 -0.29 -11.53
N VAL A 268 -80.23 0.99 -11.92
CA VAL A 268 -79.60 1.41 -13.17
C VAL A 268 -78.08 1.20 -13.12
N SER A 269 -77.40 1.65 -12.07
CA SER A 269 -75.95 1.46 -11.97
C SER A 269 -75.58 0.00 -11.78
N ARG A 270 -76.39 -0.78 -11.05
CA ARG A 270 -76.19 -2.21 -10.85
C ARG A 270 -76.16 -2.96 -12.17
N LYS A 271 -77.15 -2.72 -13.05
CA LYS A 271 -77.22 -3.35 -14.37
C LYS A 271 -75.96 -3.06 -15.19
N MET A 272 -75.58 -1.79 -15.29
CA MET A 272 -74.40 -1.36 -16.05
C MET A 272 -73.08 -1.93 -15.49
N SER A 273 -72.96 -1.99 -14.16
CA SER A 273 -71.80 -2.58 -13.48
C SER A 273 -71.67 -4.07 -13.74
N LEU A 274 -72.78 -4.80 -13.63
CA LEU A 274 -72.78 -6.25 -13.84
C LEU A 274 -72.49 -6.61 -15.30
N GLU A 275 -73.07 -5.90 -16.27
CA GLU A 275 -72.73 -6.06 -17.69
C GLU A 275 -71.24 -5.78 -17.92
N THR A 276 -70.70 -4.69 -17.36
CA THR A 276 -69.28 -4.35 -17.47
C THR A 276 -68.36 -5.41 -16.85
N LEU A 277 -68.74 -5.98 -15.70
CA LEU A 277 -67.97 -7.03 -15.03
C LEU A 277 -67.94 -8.34 -15.82
N VAL A 278 -69.09 -8.74 -16.37
CA VAL A 278 -69.19 -9.95 -17.19
C VAL A 278 -68.37 -9.79 -18.48
N ASP A 279 -68.51 -8.66 -19.18
CA ASP A 279 -67.73 -8.38 -20.39
C ASP A 279 -66.23 -8.37 -20.10
N PHE A 280 -65.84 -7.77 -18.98
CA PHE A 280 -64.46 -7.74 -18.52
C PHE A 280 -63.91 -9.15 -18.25
N ALA A 281 -64.65 -9.95 -17.48
CA ALA A 281 -64.29 -11.33 -17.16
C ALA A 281 -64.12 -12.20 -18.41
N VAL A 282 -65.03 -12.07 -19.37
CA VAL A 282 -65.01 -12.81 -20.64
C VAL A 282 -63.83 -12.40 -21.52
N THR A 283 -63.46 -11.11 -21.50
CA THR A 283 -62.34 -10.57 -22.28
C THR A 283 -60.98 -10.96 -21.69
N GLN A 284 -60.85 -10.93 -20.37
CA GLN A 284 -59.62 -11.29 -19.66
C GLN A 284 -59.29 -12.80 -19.76
N GLY A 285 -60.31 -13.65 -19.92
CA GLY A 285 -60.13 -15.09 -20.10
C GLY A 285 -59.74 -15.87 -18.82
N SER A 286 -59.74 -15.22 -17.65
CA SER A 286 -59.58 -15.88 -16.35
C SER A 286 -60.93 -16.31 -15.76
N GLN A 287 -60.93 -17.17 -14.72
CA GLN A 287 -62.16 -17.54 -14.03
C GLN A 287 -62.64 -16.42 -13.08
N TRP A 288 -63.92 -16.05 -13.15
CA TRP A 288 -64.55 -15.06 -12.27
C TRP A 288 -65.76 -15.62 -11.56
N ILE A 289 -65.88 -15.32 -10.27
CA ILE A 289 -67.00 -15.69 -9.42
C ILE A 289 -67.61 -14.41 -8.86
N PHE A 290 -68.87 -14.14 -9.20
CA PHE A 290 -69.61 -13.00 -8.68
C PHE A 290 -70.69 -13.51 -7.73
N ILE A 291 -70.67 -13.02 -6.49
CA ILE A 291 -71.68 -13.31 -5.47
C ILE A 291 -72.43 -12.01 -5.21
N THR A 292 -73.75 -12.05 -5.34
CA THR A 292 -74.62 -10.91 -5.07
C THR A 292 -75.92 -11.39 -4.42
N PRO A 293 -76.45 -10.67 -3.42
CA PRO A 293 -77.78 -10.93 -2.87
C PRO A 293 -78.91 -10.41 -3.79
N HIS A 294 -78.57 -9.67 -4.85
CA HIS A 294 -79.53 -9.07 -5.77
C HIS A 294 -79.91 -9.99 -6.93
N ASP A 295 -81.01 -9.65 -7.60
CA ASP A 295 -81.48 -10.38 -8.77
C ASP A 295 -80.48 -10.30 -9.93
N ILE A 296 -80.09 -11.48 -10.43
CA ILE A 296 -79.17 -11.68 -11.55
C ILE A 296 -79.91 -12.02 -12.85
N SER A 297 -81.25 -11.91 -12.90
CA SER A 297 -82.08 -12.20 -14.07
C SER A 297 -81.58 -11.49 -15.34
N MET A 298 -81.13 -10.24 -15.21
CA MET A 298 -80.65 -9.37 -16.29
C MET A 298 -79.40 -9.85 -17.03
N VAL A 299 -78.58 -10.72 -16.44
CA VAL A 299 -77.37 -11.25 -17.11
C VAL A 299 -77.79 -12.20 -18.23
N LYS A 300 -77.13 -12.21 -19.39
CA LYS A 300 -77.46 -13.22 -20.42
C LYS A 300 -76.64 -14.48 -20.17
N PRO A 301 -77.25 -15.68 -20.08
CA PRO A 301 -76.48 -16.91 -20.07
C PRO A 301 -75.72 -17.04 -21.40
N GLY A 302 -74.50 -17.54 -21.33
CA GLY A 302 -73.64 -17.73 -22.50
C GLY A 302 -72.71 -18.91 -22.29
N GLU A 303 -72.01 -19.34 -23.34
CA GLU A 303 -71.10 -20.49 -23.29
C GLU A 303 -70.03 -20.36 -22.18
N ARG A 304 -69.61 -19.13 -21.90
CA ARG A 304 -68.62 -18.79 -20.85
C ARG A 304 -69.23 -18.20 -19.57
N VAL A 305 -70.56 -18.13 -19.46
CA VAL A 305 -71.25 -17.48 -18.33
C VAL A 305 -72.28 -18.44 -17.74
N ARG A 306 -71.99 -18.95 -16.54
CA ARG A 306 -72.89 -19.82 -15.77
C ARG A 306 -73.57 -19.02 -14.65
N LYS A 307 -74.89 -19.17 -14.55
CA LYS A 307 -75.69 -18.63 -13.46
C LYS A 307 -76.10 -19.73 -12.49
N GLN A 308 -76.08 -19.42 -11.19
CA GLN A 308 -76.64 -20.28 -10.17
C GLN A 308 -77.37 -19.39 -9.15
N GLN A 309 -78.65 -19.68 -8.94
CA GLN A 309 -79.47 -19.00 -7.95
C GLN A 309 -79.73 -19.97 -6.80
N ILE A 310 -79.43 -19.56 -5.58
CA ILE A 310 -79.70 -20.33 -4.37
C ILE A 310 -81.13 -19.99 -3.93
N ALA A 311 -81.91 -21.01 -3.58
CA ALA A 311 -83.25 -20.79 -3.01
C ALA A 311 -83.14 -20.02 -1.69
N ALA A 312 -84.10 -19.14 -1.41
CA ALA A 312 -84.13 -18.43 -0.14
C ALA A 312 -84.03 -19.42 1.04
N PRO A 313 -83.22 -19.12 2.07
CA PRO A 313 -83.12 -19.99 3.23
C PRO A 313 -84.53 -20.22 3.79
N ARG A 314 -84.91 -21.49 3.98
CA ARG A 314 -86.19 -21.84 4.58
C ARG A 314 -86.17 -21.27 5.99
N GLY A 315 -87.00 -20.25 6.24
CA GLY A 315 -87.27 -19.72 7.56
C GLY A 315 -87.98 -20.74 8.45
#